data_AF-A0A6A3G3V0-F1
#
_entry.id   AF-A0A6A3G3V0-F1
#
_cell.length_a   1.000
_cell.length_b   1.000
_cell.length_c   1.000
_cell.angle_alpha   90.00
_cell.angle_beta   90.00
_cell.angle_gamma   90.00
#
_symmetry.space_group_name_H-M   'P 1'
#
loop_
_entity.id
_entity.type
_entity.pdbx_description
1 polymer ?
#
loop_
_entity_poly.entity_id
_entity_poly.type
_entity_poly.pdbx_seq_one_letter_code
_entity_poly.pdbx_strand_id
1 'polypeptide(L)'
;MRAEAQSAAQASATNTASFAARPTTTKPVKMSVPTFDGKDSDSLVFWVREIEIALSAGQNYDARGQVAFALSNLGGRARAWAMARKTATPGYFTSWSFMEHELRSTFLLANVAYRHRSSFLRCKQGKRSLQEYVMELHNLEAAMAGPPLSEDVKVTVFMDGV
;
A
#
# COMPACT_ATOMS: atom_id res chain seq x y z
N MET A 1 -87.89 1.89 9.04
CA MET A 1 -86.78 2.10 9.99
C MET A 1 -85.57 1.30 9.52
N ARG A 2 -84.64 1.95 8.81
CA ARG A 2 -83.18 1.81 8.93
C ARG A 2 -82.54 2.44 7.69
N ALA A 3 -81.74 3.46 7.96
CA ALA A 3 -80.91 4.17 7.01
C ALA A 3 -79.70 3.30 6.66
N GLU A 4 -79.35 3.22 5.38
CA GLU A 4 -78.06 2.67 4.96
C GLU A 4 -77.11 3.84 4.70
N ALA A 5 -76.09 3.89 5.56
CA ALA A 5 -75.07 4.91 5.61
C ALA A 5 -74.05 4.73 4.47
N GLN A 6 -73.74 5.83 3.80
CA GLN A 6 -72.61 5.95 2.89
C GLN A 6 -71.31 5.70 3.66
N SER A 7 -70.55 4.67 3.27
CA SER A 7 -69.17 4.47 3.72
C SER A 7 -68.23 4.86 2.57
N ALA A 8 -67.68 6.07 2.66
CA ALA A 8 -66.63 6.52 1.76
C ALA A 8 -65.30 5.86 2.18
N ALA A 9 -64.81 4.94 1.35
CA ALA A 9 -63.48 4.37 1.52
C ALA A 9 -62.42 5.42 1.12
N GLN A 10 -61.73 5.98 2.12
CA GLN A 10 -60.50 6.75 1.92
C GLN A 10 -59.38 5.78 1.48
N ALA A 11 -58.99 5.84 0.21
CA ALA A 11 -57.77 5.21 -0.27
C ALA A 11 -56.57 6.07 0.16
N SER A 12 -55.90 5.67 1.23
CA SER A 12 -54.57 6.19 1.58
C SER A 12 -53.57 5.72 0.53
N ALA A 13 -53.32 6.56 -0.48
CA ALA A 13 -52.23 6.36 -1.42
C ALA A 13 -50.90 6.44 -0.66
N THR A 14 -50.36 5.28 -0.30
CA THR A 14 -48.98 5.17 0.17
C THR A 14 -48.10 5.45 -1.04
N ASN A 15 -47.62 6.69 -1.16
CA ASN A 15 -46.56 7.05 -2.09
C ASN A 15 -45.27 6.36 -1.66
N THR A 16 -45.16 5.07 -1.98
CA THR A 16 -43.87 4.39 -2.03
C THR A 16 -43.15 4.96 -3.26
N ALA A 17 -42.52 6.11 -3.07
CA ALA A 17 -41.53 6.60 -4.01
C ALA A 17 -40.45 5.51 -4.09
N SER A 18 -40.55 4.67 -5.11
CA SER A 18 -39.45 3.84 -5.56
C SER A 18 -38.30 4.80 -5.81
N PHE A 19 -37.36 4.87 -4.85
CA PHE A 19 -36.01 5.30 -5.15
C PHE A 19 -35.47 4.23 -6.09
N ALA A 20 -35.78 4.37 -7.38
CA ALA A 20 -35.05 3.68 -8.42
C ALA A 20 -33.59 4.05 -8.16
N ALA A 21 -32.81 3.08 -7.67
CA ALA A 21 -31.38 3.24 -7.51
C ALA A 21 -30.85 3.69 -8.87
N ARG A 22 -30.46 4.96 -8.96
CA ARG A 22 -29.91 5.53 -10.18
C ARG A 22 -28.81 4.59 -10.63
N PRO A 23 -28.84 4.02 -11.84
CA PRO A 23 -27.73 3.22 -12.31
C PRO A 23 -26.51 4.15 -12.35
N THR A 24 -25.61 4.01 -11.39
CA THR A 24 -24.33 4.70 -11.34
C THR A 24 -23.42 4.05 -12.37
N THR A 25 -23.77 4.18 -13.65
CA THR A 25 -22.87 3.86 -14.75
C THR A 25 -21.99 5.10 -14.98
N THR A 26 -21.20 5.46 -13.98
CA THR A 26 -20.17 6.48 -14.13
C THR A 26 -19.16 5.94 -15.12
N LYS A 27 -18.86 6.72 -16.17
CA LYS A 27 -17.88 6.32 -17.19
C LYS A 27 -16.51 6.09 -16.52
N PRO A 28 -15.76 5.06 -16.95
CA PRO A 28 -14.43 4.82 -16.42
C PRO A 28 -13.51 6.00 -16.75
N VAL A 29 -12.74 6.45 -15.76
CA VAL A 29 -11.79 7.56 -15.88
C VAL A 29 -10.38 6.99 -15.96
N LYS A 30 -9.65 7.35 -17.03
CA LYS A 30 -8.24 6.96 -17.16
C LYS A 30 -7.40 7.87 -16.26
N MET A 31 -6.95 7.33 -15.14
CA MET A 31 -6.03 8.01 -14.23
C MET A 31 -4.57 7.73 -14.60
N SER A 32 -3.71 8.74 -14.41
CA SER A 32 -2.26 8.56 -14.44
C SER A 32 -1.77 8.30 -13.02
N VAL A 33 -0.98 7.25 -12.83
CA VAL A 33 -0.36 6.92 -11.54
C VAL A 33 1.14 7.20 -11.64
N PRO A 34 1.79 7.79 -10.63
CA PRO A 34 3.24 7.93 -10.61
C PRO A 34 3.93 6.56 -10.75
N THR A 35 5.08 6.54 -11.40
CA THR A 35 5.86 5.29 -11.48
C THR A 35 6.50 4.97 -10.13
N PHE A 36 6.38 3.73 -9.67
CA PHE A 36 7.12 3.24 -8.50
C PHE A 36 8.42 2.59 -8.94
N ASP A 37 9.55 3.26 -8.70
CA ASP A 37 10.87 2.74 -9.06
C ASP A 37 11.42 1.76 -8.01
N GLY A 38 10.83 1.77 -6.82
CA GLY A 38 11.34 1.04 -5.67
C GLY A 38 12.61 1.68 -5.12
N LYS A 39 12.76 3.01 -5.20
CA LYS A 39 13.85 3.78 -4.57
C LYS A 39 13.55 4.01 -3.09
N ASP A 40 14.58 4.37 -2.33
CA ASP A 40 14.44 4.58 -0.88
C ASP A 40 13.53 5.76 -0.55
N SER A 41 13.48 6.77 -1.43
CA SER A 41 12.57 7.93 -1.35
C SER A 41 11.12 7.59 -1.69
N ASP A 42 10.85 6.47 -2.36
CA ASP A 42 9.51 6.13 -2.84
C ASP A 42 8.67 5.59 -1.67
N SER A 43 7.46 6.12 -1.53
CA SER A 43 6.49 5.59 -0.58
C SER A 43 5.61 4.54 -1.26
N LEU A 44 5.89 3.26 -1.00
CA LEU A 44 5.05 2.17 -1.48
C LEU A 44 3.61 2.30 -0.97
N VAL A 45 3.42 2.76 0.27
CA VAL A 45 2.08 2.91 0.88
C VAL A 45 1.22 3.89 0.10
N PHE A 46 1.77 5.06 -0.26
CA PHE A 46 1.05 6.04 -1.07
C PHE A 46 0.82 5.53 -2.48
N TRP A 47 1.84 4.92 -3.10
CA TRP A 47 1.71 4.40 -4.45
C TRP A 47 0.65 3.29 -4.58
N VAL A 48 0.60 2.34 -3.63
CA VAL A 48 -0.44 1.31 -3.59
C VAL A 48 -1.83 1.94 -3.54
N ARG A 49 -2.02 2.97 -2.71
CA ARG A 49 -3.29 3.69 -2.61
C ARG A 49 -3.66 4.40 -3.93
N GLU A 50 -2.70 5.01 -4.61
CA GLU A 50 -2.91 5.62 -5.93
C GLU A 50 -3.35 4.57 -6.98
N ILE A 51 -2.76 3.36 -6.95
CA ILE A 51 -3.20 2.25 -7.81
C ILE A 51 -4.65 1.85 -7.50
N GLU A 52 -5.00 1.65 -6.24
CA GLU A 52 -6.38 1.28 -5.84
C GLU A 52 -7.41 2.31 -6.31
N ILE A 53 -7.09 3.60 -6.17
CA ILE A 53 -7.93 4.71 -6.64
C ILE A 53 -8.06 4.63 -8.17
N ALA A 54 -6.97 4.44 -8.90
CA ALA A 54 -7.00 4.35 -10.36
C ALA A 54 -7.74 3.11 -10.87
N LEU A 55 -7.60 1.96 -10.22
CA LEU A 55 -8.35 0.74 -10.53
C LEU A 55 -9.84 0.94 -10.33
N SER A 56 -10.22 1.59 -9.22
CA SER A 56 -11.62 1.91 -8.90
C SER A 56 -12.21 2.91 -9.90
N ALA A 57 -11.48 3.98 -10.21
CA ALA A 57 -11.91 5.01 -11.16
C ALA A 57 -11.98 4.49 -12.61
N GLY A 58 -11.06 3.60 -12.99
CA GLY A 58 -11.05 2.94 -14.29
C GLY A 58 -12.04 1.78 -14.40
N GLN A 59 -12.77 1.44 -13.32
CA GLN A 59 -13.68 0.28 -13.25
C GLN A 59 -13.00 -1.02 -13.72
N ASN A 60 -11.71 -1.16 -13.40
CA ASN A 60 -10.91 -2.30 -13.81
C ASN A 60 -11.03 -3.40 -12.76
N TYR A 61 -12.03 -4.27 -12.94
CA TYR A 61 -12.33 -5.36 -12.00
C TYR A 61 -11.72 -6.71 -12.42
N ASP A 62 -11.19 -6.81 -13.65
CA ASP A 62 -10.54 -8.04 -14.11
C ASP A 62 -9.16 -8.19 -13.47
N ALA A 63 -8.89 -9.34 -12.85
CA ALA A 63 -7.65 -9.57 -12.12
C ALA A 63 -6.41 -9.42 -13.01
N ARG A 64 -6.46 -9.89 -14.27
CA ARG A 64 -5.34 -9.76 -15.21
C ARG A 64 -5.16 -8.30 -15.64
N GLY A 65 -6.26 -7.59 -15.90
CA GLY A 65 -6.26 -6.16 -16.18
C GLY A 65 -5.66 -5.31 -15.05
N GLN A 66 -6.00 -5.63 -13.80
CA GLN A 66 -5.44 -4.97 -12.62
C GLN A 66 -3.94 -5.21 -12.49
N VAL A 67 -3.50 -6.47 -12.64
CA VAL A 67 -2.07 -6.82 -12.60
C VAL A 67 -1.29 -6.15 -13.74
N ALA A 68 -1.82 -6.17 -14.97
CA ALA A 68 -1.19 -5.52 -16.11
C ALA A 68 -1.07 -4.00 -15.90
N PHE A 69 -2.12 -3.37 -15.36
CA PHE A 69 -2.11 -1.96 -15.02
C PHE A 69 -1.05 -1.65 -13.96
N ALA A 70 -1.01 -2.39 -12.85
CA ALA A 70 0.00 -2.21 -11.81
C ALA A 70 1.43 -2.39 -12.33
N LEU A 71 1.68 -3.46 -13.11
CA LEU A 71 2.98 -3.72 -13.74
C LEU A 71 3.42 -2.59 -14.66
N SER A 72 2.50 -1.98 -15.41
CA SER A 72 2.82 -0.86 -16.29
C SER A 72 3.29 0.39 -15.56
N ASN A 73 2.90 0.53 -14.28
CA ASN A 73 3.29 1.64 -13.41
C ASN A 73 4.50 1.32 -12.52
N LEU A 74 5.14 0.16 -12.67
CA LEU A 74 6.43 -0.14 -12.03
C LEU A 74 7.58 0.34 -12.90
N GLY A 75 8.62 0.90 -12.27
CA GLY A 75 9.88 1.30 -12.88
C GLY A 75 11.08 0.74 -12.11
N GLY A 76 12.28 1.15 -12.49
CA GLY A 76 13.53 0.87 -11.76
C GLY A 76 13.68 -0.55 -11.21
N ARG A 77 14.02 -0.62 -9.90
CA ARG A 77 14.22 -1.88 -9.16
C ARG A 77 12.93 -2.68 -9.05
N ALA A 78 11.79 -2.00 -8.88
CA ALA A 78 10.49 -2.66 -8.76
C ALA A 78 10.10 -3.42 -10.04
N ARG A 79 10.32 -2.83 -11.21
CA ARG A 79 10.10 -3.49 -12.50
C ARG A 79 11.04 -4.68 -12.69
N ALA A 80 12.33 -4.51 -12.40
CA ALA A 80 13.30 -5.60 -12.52
C ALA A 80 12.93 -6.80 -11.65
N TRP A 81 12.57 -6.55 -10.39
CA TRP A 81 12.05 -7.58 -9.47
C TRP A 81 10.80 -8.28 -10.02
N ALA A 82 9.81 -7.51 -10.48
CA ALA A 82 8.54 -8.07 -10.97
C ALA A 82 8.75 -8.94 -12.22
N MET A 83 9.64 -8.51 -13.13
CA MET A 83 9.96 -9.28 -14.33
C MET A 83 10.71 -10.57 -13.99
N ALA A 84 11.67 -10.53 -13.05
CA ALA A 84 12.37 -11.73 -12.60
C ALA A 84 11.40 -12.79 -12.03
N ARG A 85 10.41 -12.37 -11.23
CA ARG A 85 9.34 -13.26 -10.72
C ARG A 85 8.53 -13.89 -11.86
N LYS A 86 8.11 -13.09 -12.84
CA LYS A 86 7.33 -13.57 -14.00
C LYS A 86 8.12 -14.51 -14.91
N THR A 87 9.43 -14.28 -15.07
CA THR A 87 10.30 -15.16 -15.86
C THR A 87 10.51 -16.50 -15.15
N ALA A 88 10.70 -16.48 -13.83
CA ALA A 88 10.85 -17.70 -13.04
C ALA A 88 9.55 -18.52 -12.98
N THR A 89 8.40 -17.86 -12.94
CA THR A 89 7.10 -18.53 -12.88
C THR A 89 6.10 -17.77 -13.76
N PRO A 90 5.82 -18.25 -14.98
CA PRO A 90 4.78 -17.68 -15.83
C PRO A 90 3.45 -17.63 -15.08
N GLY A 91 2.80 -16.46 -15.07
CA GLY A 91 1.55 -16.26 -14.32
C GLY A 91 1.72 -16.10 -12.81
N TYR A 92 2.94 -15.81 -12.31
CA TYR A 92 3.23 -15.62 -10.88
C TYR A 92 2.24 -14.68 -10.16
N PHE A 93 1.93 -13.53 -10.77
CA PHE A 93 0.95 -12.59 -10.23
C PHE A 93 -0.46 -12.97 -10.68
N THR A 94 -1.24 -13.53 -9.77
CA THR A 94 -2.61 -14.03 -10.02
C THR A 94 -3.69 -12.97 -9.81
N SER A 95 -3.45 -11.99 -8.94
CA SER A 95 -4.35 -10.88 -8.64
C SER A 95 -3.57 -9.65 -8.18
N TRP A 96 -4.24 -8.49 -8.15
CA TRP A 96 -3.69 -7.29 -7.53
C TRP A 96 -3.35 -7.50 -6.05
N SER A 97 -4.25 -8.12 -5.27
CA SER A 97 -4.02 -8.37 -3.84
C SER A 97 -2.77 -9.21 -3.57
N PHE A 98 -2.53 -10.25 -4.39
CA PHE A 98 -1.32 -11.06 -4.29
C PHE A 98 -0.06 -10.25 -4.66
N MET A 99 -0.14 -9.46 -5.74
CA MET A 99 0.96 -8.60 -6.15
C MET A 99 1.30 -7.52 -5.11
N GLU A 100 0.28 -6.89 -4.51
CA GLU A 100 0.44 -5.91 -3.43
C GLU A 100 1.13 -6.53 -2.23
N HIS A 101 0.69 -7.72 -1.80
CA HIS A 101 1.32 -8.44 -0.69
C HIS A 101 2.81 -8.70 -0.97
N GLU A 102 3.14 -9.20 -2.16
CA GLU A 102 4.54 -9.44 -2.56
C GLU A 102 5.36 -8.14 -2.63
N LEU A 103 4.78 -7.05 -3.14
CA LEU A 103 5.40 -5.73 -3.15
C LEU A 103 5.67 -5.23 -1.72
N ARG A 104 4.72 -5.38 -0.79
CA ARG A 104 4.92 -4.98 0.61
C ARG A 104 5.97 -5.84 1.30
N SER A 105 5.92 -7.15 1.10
CA SER A 105 6.91 -8.07 1.64
C SER A 105 8.32 -7.74 1.13
N THR A 106 8.45 -7.40 -0.15
CA THR A 106 9.74 -7.09 -0.76
C THR A 106 10.23 -5.68 -0.44
N PHE A 107 9.39 -4.65 -0.64
CA PHE A 107 9.81 -3.24 -0.65
C PHE A 107 9.40 -2.48 0.61
N LEU A 108 8.59 -3.04 1.51
CA LEU A 108 8.30 -2.43 2.81
C LEU A 108 9.24 -2.98 3.88
N LEU A 109 9.40 -4.31 3.97
CA LEU A 109 10.33 -4.94 4.92
C LEU A 109 11.80 -4.62 4.58
N ALA A 110 12.21 -4.73 3.31
CA ALA A 110 13.58 -4.37 2.93
C ALA A 110 13.86 -2.88 3.14
N ASN A 111 12.86 -2.01 2.96
CA ASN A 111 13.02 -0.58 3.15
C ASN A 111 13.08 -0.20 4.63
N VAL A 112 12.31 -0.86 5.51
CA VAL A 112 12.43 -0.68 6.97
C VAL A 112 13.79 -1.18 7.46
N ALA A 113 14.18 -2.40 7.13
CA ALA A 113 15.46 -2.97 7.58
C ALA A 113 16.65 -2.16 7.06
N TYR A 114 16.64 -1.82 5.77
CA TYR A 114 17.68 -0.99 5.16
C TYR A 114 17.72 0.41 5.75
N ARG A 115 16.59 1.08 5.99
CA ARG A 115 16.56 2.42 6.59
C ARG A 115 17.16 2.41 7.99
N HIS A 116 16.77 1.45 8.83
CA HIS A 116 17.33 1.34 10.18
C HIS A 116 18.82 0.97 10.13
N ARG A 117 19.24 0.11 9.20
CA ARG A 117 20.66 -0.20 8.97
C ARG A 117 21.46 1.02 8.52
N SER A 118 20.94 1.78 7.58
CA SER A 118 21.57 3.00 7.07
C SER A 118 21.64 4.09 8.14
N SER A 119 20.58 4.24 8.94
CA SER A 119 20.56 5.14 10.10
C SER A 119 21.55 4.70 11.17
N PHE A 120 21.63 3.40 11.47
CA PHE A 120 22.61 2.85 12.41
C PHE A 120 24.03 3.22 11.97
N LEU A 121 24.38 2.93 10.71
CA LEU A 121 25.72 3.22 10.15
C LEU A 121 26.08 4.72 10.11
N ARG A 122 25.08 5.62 10.12
CA ARG A 122 25.29 7.07 10.14
C ARG A 122 25.07 7.69 11.51
N CYS A 123 24.77 6.90 12.54
CA CYS A 123 24.42 7.43 13.85
C CYS A 123 25.66 8.03 14.53
N LYS A 124 25.58 9.31 14.93
CA LYS A 124 26.65 10.06 15.61
C LYS A 124 26.16 10.56 16.96
N GLN A 125 26.97 10.49 18.02
CA GLN A 125 26.61 10.96 19.35
C GLN A 125 26.17 12.43 19.34
N GLY A 126 26.98 13.31 18.73
CA GLY A 126 26.70 14.75 18.70
C GLY A 126 26.70 15.35 20.11
N LYS A 127 25.64 16.08 20.47
CA LYS A 127 25.50 16.70 21.82
C LYS A 127 24.81 15.79 22.85
N ARG A 128 24.46 14.56 22.47
CA ARG A 128 23.73 13.62 23.33
C ARG A 128 24.64 13.03 24.40
N SER A 129 24.04 12.63 25.51
CA SER A 129 24.73 11.77 26.48
C SER A 129 25.10 10.44 25.83
N LEU A 130 26.11 9.78 26.40
CA LEU A 130 26.53 8.46 25.92
C LEU A 130 25.38 7.45 25.99
N GLN A 131 24.58 7.54 27.05
CA GLN A 131 23.42 6.68 27.29
C GLN A 131 22.35 6.86 26.21
N GLU A 132 22.02 8.11 25.84
CA GLU A 132 21.06 8.38 24.76
C GLU A 132 21.56 7.90 23.40
N TYR A 133 22.87 8.05 23.12
CA TYR A 133 23.47 7.59 21.89
C TYR A 133 23.45 6.05 21.77
N VAL A 134 23.85 5.35 22.83
CA VAL A 134 23.81 3.88 22.89
C VAL A 134 22.37 3.37 22.78
N MET A 135 21.42 4.04 23.45
CA MET A 135 20.01 3.69 23.35
C MET A 135 19.47 3.81 21.92
N GLU A 136 19.84 4.87 21.19
CA GLU A 136 19.44 5.03 19.79
C GLU A 136 20.05 3.96 18.88
N LEU A 137 21.33 3.62 19.07
CA LEU A 137 21.96 2.52 18.34
C LEU A 137 21.21 1.20 18.58
N HIS A 138 20.86 0.88 19.83
CA HIS A 138 20.07 -0.33 20.13
C HIS A 138 18.65 -0.29 19.53
N ASN A 139 17.98 0.86 19.55
CA ASN A 139 16.66 0.99 18.95
C ASN A 139 16.69 0.80 17.43
N LEU A 140 17.68 1.41 16.77
CA LEU A 140 17.92 1.21 15.34
C LEU A 140 18.25 -0.25 15.05
N GLU A 141 19.03 -0.91 15.90
CA GLU A 141 19.35 -2.33 15.76
C GLU A 141 18.12 -3.23 15.88
N ALA A 142 17.31 -3.05 16.92
CA ALA A 142 16.09 -3.83 17.14
C ALA A 142 15.05 -3.64 16.03
N ALA A 143 15.00 -2.45 15.42
CA ALA A 143 14.06 -2.13 14.34
C ALA A 143 14.52 -2.63 12.95
N MET A 144 15.77 -3.09 12.81
CA MET A 144 16.22 -3.78 11.60
C MET A 144 15.56 -5.16 11.52
N ALA A 145 14.51 -5.31 10.71
CA ALA A 145 13.97 -6.63 10.40
C ALA A 145 15.01 -7.47 9.61
N GLY A 146 15.70 -8.41 10.27
CA GLY A 146 16.71 -9.26 9.64
C GLY A 146 17.83 -9.70 10.58
N PRO A 147 18.89 -10.33 10.05
CA PRO A 147 20.04 -10.74 10.85
C PRO A 147 20.75 -9.54 11.49
N PRO A 148 21.21 -9.65 12.75
CA PRO A 148 21.92 -8.57 13.43
C PRO A 148 23.22 -8.22 12.70
N LEU A 149 23.71 -6.99 12.93
CA LEU A 149 25.05 -6.60 12.49
C LEU A 149 26.11 -7.42 13.25
N SER A 150 27.28 -7.58 12.64
CA SER A 150 28.42 -8.17 13.33
C SER A 150 28.99 -7.19 14.36
N GLU A 151 29.55 -7.71 15.45
CA GLU A 151 30.07 -6.88 16.55
C GLU A 151 31.17 -5.92 16.09
N ASP A 152 32.02 -6.31 15.13
CA ASP A 152 33.03 -5.43 14.55
C ASP A 152 32.43 -4.19 13.88
N VAL A 153 31.30 -4.35 13.17
CA VAL A 153 30.58 -3.22 12.55
C VAL A 153 29.97 -2.33 13.63
N LYS A 154 29.37 -2.91 14.67
CA LYS A 154 28.74 -2.14 15.77
C LYS A 154 29.77 -1.32 16.53
N VAL A 155 30.90 -1.93 16.91
CA VAL A 155 32.00 -1.25 17.60
C VAL A 155 32.59 -0.14 16.73
N THR A 156 32.81 -0.40 15.45
CA THR A 156 33.33 0.62 14.52
C THR A 156 32.40 1.82 14.43
N VAL A 157 31.09 1.59 14.23
CA VAL A 157 30.08 2.66 14.16
C VAL A 157 30.04 3.47 15.45
N PHE A 158 30.07 2.80 16.60
CA PHE A 158 30.09 3.45 17.91
C PHE A 158 31.34 4.33 18.06
N MET A 159 32.53 3.78 17.82
CA MET A 159 33.80 4.50 17.99
C MET A 159 33.95 5.67 17.02
N ASP A 160 33.53 5.51 15.76
CA ASP A 160 33.54 6.58 14.75
C ASP A 160 32.49 7.65 15.03
N GLY A 161 31.47 7.31 15.85
CA GLY A 161 30.32 8.14 16.08
C GLY A 161 30.38 9.03 17.31
N VAL A 162 31.30 8.76 18.23
CA VAL A 162 31.61 9.57 19.43
C VAL A 162 32.24 10.91 19.04
#